data_AF-A0A453CYN4-F1
#
_entry.id   AF-A0A453CYN4-F1
#
_cell.length_a   1.000
_cell.length_b   1.000
_cell.length_c   1.000
_cell.angle_alpha   90.00
_cell.angle_beta   90.00
_cell.angle_gamma   90.00
#
_symmetry.space_group_name_H-M   'P 1'
#
loop_
_entity.id
_entity.type
_entity.pdbx_description
1 polymer ?
#
loop_
_entity_poly.entity_id
_entity_poly.type
_entity_poly.pdbx_seq_one_letter_code
_entity_poly.pdbx_strand_id
1 'polypeptide(L)'
;MLGYRAVLVISGHVLNNVAFVAAAAYFYRLSVLILKDSGAAYRASVLFCFNPASVFYSSLYSESLYALFSLGGLFYLFSGARTVAMIMLALSGSARSNGALNAGYICFEALLQAYDAAIQKKRPMWAVQALVTGFLRSTFVFLPFFAFQAYGYLNICVHGDTDELRPWCKAKLPLLYSFIQSHYWGVGFLRYFQVKQLPNFLLASPALSLAVYSIVHYTKLLHQLFQSTSIHEQIIAIVDGRLVEAHESSDVATVLKSEISTGLHNKKQGYWRTEV
;
A
#
# COMPACT_ATOMS: atom_id res chain seq x y z
N MET A 1 -39.10 -10.13 2.25
CA MET A 1 -38.08 -9.24 1.66
C MET A 1 -37.10 -8.82 2.75
N LEU A 2 -35.80 -8.80 2.47
CA LEU A 2 -34.79 -8.34 3.43
C LEU A 2 -35.00 -6.84 3.71
N GLY A 3 -35.02 -6.44 4.99
CA GLY A 3 -35.15 -5.04 5.37
C GLY A 3 -33.91 -4.21 5.04
N TYR A 4 -34.07 -2.90 4.82
CA TYR A 4 -32.99 -1.97 4.41
C TYR A 4 -31.73 -2.09 5.26
N ARG A 5 -31.87 -2.16 6.60
CA ARG A 5 -30.73 -2.32 7.51
C ARG A 5 -29.99 -3.64 7.31
N ALA A 6 -30.71 -4.74 7.07
CA ALA A 6 -30.12 -6.04 6.78
C ALA A 6 -29.34 -5.99 5.46
N VAL A 7 -29.88 -5.34 4.44
CA VAL A 7 -29.20 -5.15 3.14
C VAL A 7 -27.90 -4.35 3.31
N LEU A 8 -27.89 -3.26 4.09
CA LEU A 8 -26.66 -2.50 4.33
C LEU A 8 -25.58 -3.33 5.04
N VAL A 9 -25.95 -4.08 6.07
CA VAL A 9 -25.02 -4.93 6.83
C VAL A 9 -24.45 -6.03 5.94
N ILE A 10 -25.30 -6.73 5.17
CA ILE A 10 -24.85 -7.78 4.25
C ILE A 10 -23.95 -7.20 3.17
N SER A 11 -24.35 -6.09 2.54
CA SER A 11 -23.57 -5.45 1.47
C SER A 11 -22.18 -5.05 1.95
N GLY A 12 -22.08 -4.38 3.10
CA GLY A 12 -20.76 -3.99 3.59
C GLY A 12 -19.94 -5.17 4.13
N HIS A 13 -20.57 -6.22 4.67
CA HIS A 13 -19.85 -7.44 5.03
C HIS A 13 -19.24 -8.12 3.80
N VAL A 14 -20.02 -8.26 2.72
CA VAL A 14 -19.55 -8.79 1.43
C VAL A 14 -18.43 -7.91 0.88
N LEU A 15 -18.62 -6.59 0.85
CA LEU A 15 -17.62 -5.65 0.35
C LEU A 15 -16.30 -5.75 1.13
N ASN A 16 -16.36 -5.84 2.47
CA ASN A 16 -15.16 -5.91 3.29
C ASN A 16 -14.40 -7.23 3.08
N ASN A 17 -15.10 -8.37 2.95
CA ASN A 17 -14.48 -9.66 2.70
C ASN A 17 -13.90 -9.76 1.28
N VAL A 18 -14.60 -9.24 0.27
CA VAL A 18 -14.06 -9.14 -1.10
C VAL A 18 -12.80 -8.27 -1.12
N ALA A 19 -12.83 -7.13 -0.44
CA ALA A 19 -11.67 -6.26 -0.31
C ALA A 19 -10.50 -6.96 0.41
N PHE A 20 -10.78 -7.76 1.44
CA PHE A 20 -9.75 -8.51 2.16
C PHE A 20 -9.09 -9.58 1.29
N VAL A 21 -9.87 -10.37 0.55
CA VAL A 21 -9.33 -11.38 -0.37
C VAL A 21 -8.49 -10.72 -1.46
N ALA A 22 -8.96 -9.61 -2.01
CA ALA A 22 -8.19 -8.84 -3.00
C ALA A 22 -6.90 -8.26 -2.38
N ALA A 23 -6.94 -7.76 -1.14
CA ALA A 23 -5.76 -7.28 -0.42
C ALA A 23 -4.73 -8.40 -0.21
N ALA A 24 -5.17 -9.60 0.18
CA ALA A 24 -4.30 -10.77 0.32
C ALA A 24 -3.65 -11.18 -1.01
N ALA A 25 -4.40 -11.10 -2.12
CA ALA A 25 -3.87 -11.37 -3.46
C ALA A 25 -2.81 -10.34 -3.87
N TYR A 26 -3.04 -9.04 -3.62
CA TYR A 26 -2.03 -8.00 -3.85
C TYR A 26 -0.82 -8.18 -2.93
N PHE A 27 -1.02 -8.56 -1.66
CA PHE A 27 0.06 -8.83 -0.72
C PHE A 27 0.97 -9.95 -1.23
N TYR A 28 0.38 -11.05 -1.72
CA TYR A 28 1.13 -12.15 -2.32
C TYR A 28 1.94 -11.68 -3.54
N ARG A 29 1.29 -11.01 -4.50
CA ARG A 29 1.94 -10.54 -5.73
C ARG A 29 3.07 -9.54 -5.45
N LEU A 30 2.84 -8.60 -4.53
CA LEU A 30 3.85 -7.65 -4.07
C LEU A 30 5.02 -8.37 -3.39
N SER A 31 4.73 -9.36 -2.56
CA SER A 31 5.77 -10.14 -1.86
C SER A 31 6.61 -10.95 -2.85
N VAL A 32 6.01 -11.59 -3.85
CA VAL A 32 6.74 -12.27 -4.93
C VAL A 32 7.63 -11.28 -5.68
N LEU A 33 7.11 -10.09 -6.02
CA LEU A 33 7.85 -9.05 -6.73
C LEU A 33 9.08 -8.55 -5.96
N ILE A 34 8.95 -8.38 -4.64
CA ILE A 34 10.03 -7.87 -3.78
C ILE A 34 11.01 -8.97 -3.37
N LEU A 35 10.51 -10.10 -2.85
CA LEU A 35 11.32 -11.16 -2.26
C LEU A 35 11.93 -12.10 -3.29
N LYS A 36 11.30 -12.22 -4.47
CA LYS A 36 11.67 -13.20 -5.52
C LYS A 36 11.65 -14.66 -5.05
N ASP A 37 10.92 -14.93 -3.98
CA ASP A 37 10.70 -16.27 -3.44
C ASP A 37 9.19 -16.47 -3.25
N SER A 38 8.59 -17.29 -4.11
CA SER A 38 7.17 -17.62 -4.08
C SER A 38 6.78 -18.40 -2.82
N GLY A 39 7.69 -19.21 -2.27
CA GLY A 39 7.44 -19.98 -1.05
C GLY A 39 7.37 -19.07 0.17
N ALA A 40 8.32 -18.14 0.31
CA ALA A 40 8.30 -17.13 1.35
C ALA A 40 7.09 -16.19 1.22
N ALA A 41 6.79 -15.72 0.00
CA ALA A 41 5.63 -14.88 -0.27
C ALA A 41 4.31 -15.57 0.10
N TYR A 42 4.16 -16.86 -0.24
CA TYR A 42 2.96 -17.62 0.13
C TYR A 42 2.81 -17.74 1.65
N ARG A 43 3.88 -18.11 2.37
CA ARG A 43 3.87 -18.20 3.84
C ARG A 43 3.50 -16.86 4.47
N ALA A 44 4.05 -15.75 3.97
CA ALA A 44 3.71 -14.41 4.43
C ALA A 44 2.22 -14.08 4.20
N SER A 45 1.67 -14.40 3.02
CA SER A 45 0.24 -14.21 2.73
C SER A 45 -0.68 -15.06 3.60
N VAL A 46 -0.29 -16.30 3.91
CA VAL A 46 -1.04 -17.13 4.86
C VAL A 46 -1.02 -16.50 6.26
N LEU A 47 0.13 -16.01 6.74
CA LEU A 47 0.22 -15.30 8.02
C LEU A 47 -0.60 -13.99 8.01
N PHE A 48 -0.64 -13.28 6.89
CA PHE A 48 -1.50 -12.10 6.72
C PHE A 48 -2.98 -12.47 6.85
N CYS A 49 -3.41 -13.58 6.24
CA CYS A 49 -4.80 -14.03 6.32
C CYS A 49 -5.19 -14.53 7.72
N PHE A 50 -4.31 -15.25 8.39
CA PHE A 50 -4.55 -15.88 9.70
C PHE A 50 -3.85 -15.14 10.84
N ASN A 51 -4.16 -13.86 11.00
CA ASN A 51 -3.67 -13.06 12.13
C ASN A 51 -4.79 -12.82 13.16
N PRO A 52 -4.45 -12.55 14.44
CA PRO A 52 -5.46 -12.28 15.48
C PRO A 52 -6.29 -11.02 15.23
N ALA A 53 -5.80 -10.10 14.39
CA ALA A 53 -6.52 -8.89 13.98
C ALA A 53 -7.50 -9.14 12.81
N SER A 54 -7.63 -10.37 12.32
CA SER A 54 -8.49 -10.73 11.18
C SER A 54 -9.97 -10.40 11.41
N VAL A 55 -10.39 -10.23 12.66
CA VAL A 55 -11.74 -9.74 12.99
C VAL A 55 -12.04 -8.39 12.32
N PHE A 56 -11.08 -7.48 12.23
CA PHE A 56 -11.24 -6.18 11.54
C PHE A 56 -11.31 -6.34 10.01
N TYR A 57 -10.84 -7.48 9.49
CA TYR A 57 -10.89 -7.78 8.06
C TYR A 57 -12.16 -8.52 7.63
N SER A 58 -12.88 -9.15 8.55
CA SER A 58 -14.10 -9.91 8.28
C SER A 58 -15.39 -9.21 8.73
N SER A 59 -15.29 -8.25 9.65
CA SER A 59 -16.44 -7.45 10.14
C SER A 59 -16.58 -6.12 9.38
N LEU A 60 -17.61 -5.32 9.68
CA LEU A 60 -17.95 -4.10 8.91
C LEU A 60 -17.00 -2.91 9.24
N TYR A 61 -15.76 -3.01 8.77
CA TYR A 61 -14.67 -2.08 9.09
C TYR A 61 -13.98 -1.55 7.82
N SER A 62 -13.20 -0.46 7.93
CA SER A 62 -12.53 0.15 6.77
C SER A 62 -11.13 -0.44 6.51
N GLU A 63 -10.66 -1.31 7.39
CA GLU A 63 -9.33 -1.89 7.42
C GLU A 63 -9.03 -2.72 6.16
N SER A 64 -9.97 -3.53 5.66
CA SER A 64 -9.73 -4.31 4.43
C SER A 64 -9.68 -3.43 3.19
N LEU A 65 -10.54 -2.41 3.12
CA LEU A 65 -10.55 -1.46 2.01
C LEU A 65 -9.27 -0.61 2.00
N TYR A 66 -8.81 -0.18 3.18
CA TYR A 66 -7.52 0.49 3.34
C TYR A 66 -6.35 -0.41 2.93
N ALA A 67 -6.36 -1.68 3.35
CA ALA A 67 -5.33 -2.65 3.00
C ALA A 67 -5.30 -2.93 1.50
N LEU A 68 -6.46 -3.14 0.87
CA LEU A 68 -6.59 -3.33 -0.58
C LEU A 68 -5.94 -2.19 -1.35
N PHE A 69 -6.33 -0.95 -1.05
CA PHE A 69 -5.83 0.22 -1.79
C PHE A 69 -4.36 0.54 -1.48
N SER A 70 -3.91 0.33 -0.24
CA SER A 70 -2.49 0.55 0.11
C SER A 70 -1.57 -0.49 -0.54
N LEU A 71 -1.92 -1.78 -0.43
CA LEU A 71 -1.12 -2.87 -1.00
C LEU A 71 -1.21 -2.91 -2.53
N GLY A 72 -2.39 -2.68 -3.09
CA GLY A 72 -2.58 -2.53 -4.54
C GLY A 72 -1.79 -1.32 -5.09
N GLY A 73 -1.83 -0.19 -4.38
CA GLY A 73 -1.05 0.99 -4.73
C GLY A 73 0.46 0.73 -4.73
N LEU A 74 0.98 0.05 -3.70
CA LEU A 74 2.37 -0.38 -3.64
C LEU A 74 2.73 -1.36 -4.77
N PHE A 75 1.88 -2.36 -5.04
CA PHE A 75 2.10 -3.29 -6.15
C PHE A 75 2.25 -2.58 -7.50
N TYR A 76 1.36 -1.65 -7.82
CA TYR A 76 1.46 -0.87 -9.06
C TYR A 76 2.62 0.11 -9.06
N LEU A 77 3.04 0.61 -7.89
CA LEU A 77 4.23 1.46 -7.78
C LEU A 77 5.48 0.69 -8.18
N PHE A 78 5.66 -0.51 -7.64
CA PHE A 78 6.80 -1.39 -7.97
C PHE A 78 6.70 -2.00 -9.37
N SER A 79 5.48 -2.17 -9.91
CA SER A 79 5.26 -2.65 -11.28
C SER A 79 5.42 -1.55 -12.35
N GLY A 80 5.73 -0.30 -11.95
CA GLY A 80 5.94 0.84 -12.87
C GLY A 80 4.67 1.57 -13.33
N ALA A 81 3.48 1.09 -12.96
CA ALA A 81 2.19 1.72 -13.30
C ALA A 81 1.85 2.88 -12.35
N ARG A 82 2.68 3.93 -12.35
CA ARG A 82 2.66 5.03 -11.37
C ARG A 82 1.32 5.77 -11.25
N THR A 83 0.57 5.92 -12.33
CA THR A 83 -0.75 6.58 -12.29
C THR A 83 -1.77 5.75 -11.52
N VAL A 84 -1.81 4.44 -11.77
CA VAL A 84 -2.71 3.51 -11.05
C VAL A 84 -2.29 3.44 -9.58
N ALA A 85 -0.98 3.40 -9.31
CA ALA A 85 -0.44 3.44 -7.97
C ALA A 85 -0.91 4.69 -7.20
N MET A 86 -0.75 5.87 -7.79
CA MET A 86 -1.17 7.14 -7.19
C MET A 86 -2.68 7.16 -6.89
N ILE A 87 -3.53 6.70 -7.82
CA ILE A 87 -4.99 6.62 -7.61
C ILE A 87 -5.32 5.66 -6.46
N MET A 88 -4.75 4.47 -6.45
CA MET A 88 -4.97 3.48 -5.39
C MET A 88 -4.49 4.02 -4.02
N LEU A 89 -3.29 4.60 -3.95
CA LEU A 89 -2.78 5.18 -2.71
C LEU A 89 -3.63 6.37 -2.24
N ALA A 90 -4.15 7.20 -3.14
CA ALA A 90 -5.12 8.23 -2.78
C ALA A 90 -6.42 7.61 -2.21
N LEU A 91 -7.02 6.63 -2.88
CA LEU A 91 -8.24 5.96 -2.42
C LEU A 91 -8.09 5.33 -1.03
N SER A 92 -6.88 4.90 -0.64
CA SER A 92 -6.62 4.44 0.73
C SER A 92 -6.91 5.54 1.78
N GLY A 93 -6.66 6.82 1.43
CA GLY A 93 -6.97 7.99 2.25
C GLY A 93 -8.46 8.22 2.48
N SER A 94 -9.31 7.78 1.54
CA SER A 94 -10.77 7.81 1.70
C SER A 94 -11.27 6.78 2.70
N ALA A 95 -10.58 5.64 2.81
CA ALA A 95 -10.93 4.59 3.79
C ALA A 95 -10.45 4.97 5.20
N ARG A 96 -9.24 5.53 5.32
CA ARG A 96 -8.62 5.97 6.57
C ARG A 96 -7.66 7.13 6.34
N SER A 97 -7.64 8.09 7.27
CA SER A 97 -6.69 9.21 7.27
C SER A 97 -5.21 8.79 7.18
N ASN A 98 -4.86 7.61 7.73
CA ASN A 98 -3.51 7.04 7.62
C ASN A 98 -3.04 6.85 6.17
N GLY A 99 -3.96 6.78 5.20
CA GLY A 99 -3.62 6.74 3.78
C GLY A 99 -2.86 7.97 3.29
N ALA A 100 -2.96 9.11 3.97
CA ALA A 100 -2.15 10.28 3.66
C ALA A 100 -0.63 10.01 3.78
N LEU A 101 -0.23 9.10 4.69
CA LEU A 101 1.18 8.71 4.86
C LEU A 101 1.73 7.96 3.64
N ASN A 102 0.87 7.37 2.81
CA ASN A 102 1.28 6.69 1.59
C ASN A 102 1.92 7.64 0.56
N ALA A 103 1.72 8.96 0.69
CA ALA A 103 2.46 9.96 -0.08
C ALA A 103 3.98 9.83 0.12
N GLY A 104 4.43 9.31 1.27
CA GLY A 104 5.84 9.06 1.55
C GLY A 104 6.51 8.13 0.53
N TYR A 105 5.80 7.11 0.03
CA TYR A 105 6.35 6.20 -0.98
C TYR A 105 6.62 6.92 -2.31
N ILE A 106 5.69 7.76 -2.75
CA ILE A 106 5.83 8.56 -3.99
C ILE A 106 6.93 9.61 -3.83
N CYS A 107 6.97 10.28 -2.67
CA CYS A 107 8.00 11.27 -2.37
C CYS A 107 9.39 10.62 -2.37
N PHE A 108 9.55 9.46 -1.75
CA PHE A 108 10.81 8.73 -1.73
C PHE A 108 11.24 8.28 -3.13
N GLU A 109 10.33 7.76 -3.95
CA GLU A 109 10.62 7.41 -5.35
C GLU A 109 11.11 8.64 -6.14
N ALA A 110 10.45 9.79 -5.98
CA ALA A 110 10.82 11.03 -6.65
C ALA A 110 12.18 11.57 -6.20
N LEU A 111 12.51 11.46 -4.91
CA LEU A 111 13.82 11.84 -4.37
C LEU A 111 14.94 10.98 -4.96
N LEU A 112 14.73 9.66 -5.08
CA LEU A 112 15.70 8.76 -5.70
C LEU A 112 15.91 9.09 -7.19
N GLN A 113 14.83 9.33 -7.93
CA GLN A 113 14.91 9.73 -9.35
C GLN A 113 15.60 11.09 -9.52
N ALA A 114 15.33 12.04 -8.64
CA ALA A 114 15.95 13.35 -8.68
C ALA A 114 17.46 13.26 -8.36
N TYR A 115 17.84 12.46 -7.37
CA TYR A 115 19.23 12.22 -7.03
C TYR A 115 20.00 11.61 -8.21
N ASP A 116 19.47 10.54 -8.81
CA ASP A 116 20.07 9.91 -9.99
C ASP A 116 20.21 10.92 -11.15
N ALA A 117 19.12 11.61 -11.50
CA ALA A 117 19.13 12.57 -12.60
C ALA A 117 20.13 13.72 -12.37
N ALA A 118 20.24 14.22 -11.14
CA ALA A 118 21.13 15.33 -10.80
C ALA A 118 22.60 14.92 -10.72
N ILE A 119 22.91 13.83 -10.00
CA ILE A 119 24.28 13.45 -9.65
C ILE A 119 24.88 12.52 -10.68
N GLN A 120 24.16 11.46 -11.06
CA GLN A 120 24.70 10.40 -11.92
C GLN A 120 24.60 10.79 -13.39
N LYS A 121 23.43 11.27 -13.82
CA LYS A 121 23.19 11.66 -15.23
C LYS A 121 23.59 13.10 -15.53
N LYS A 122 23.94 13.91 -14.51
CA LYS A 122 24.28 15.34 -14.62
C LYS A 122 23.24 16.16 -15.40
N ARG A 123 21.96 15.81 -15.24
CA ARG A 123 20.79 16.43 -15.91
C ARG A 123 19.88 17.08 -14.87
N PRO A 124 20.21 18.27 -14.34
CA PRO A 124 19.46 18.91 -13.26
C PRO A 124 18.00 19.23 -13.64
N MET A 125 17.72 19.52 -14.91
CA MET A 125 16.35 19.79 -15.36
C MET A 125 15.42 18.58 -15.17
N TRP A 126 15.92 17.37 -15.44
CA TRP A 126 15.17 16.12 -15.23
C TRP A 126 14.98 15.84 -13.74
N ALA A 127 15.94 16.22 -12.89
CA ALA A 127 15.80 16.13 -11.45
C ALA A 127 14.70 17.06 -10.92
N VAL A 128 14.68 18.31 -11.39
CA VAL A 128 13.60 19.27 -11.06
C VAL A 128 12.25 18.73 -11.51
N GLN A 129 12.16 18.18 -12.73
CA GLN A 129 10.94 17.58 -13.24
C GLN A 129 10.47 16.40 -12.38
N ALA A 130 11.39 15.54 -11.92
CA ALA A 130 11.07 14.42 -11.03
C ALA A 130 10.52 14.92 -9.67
N LEU A 131 11.13 15.96 -9.08
CA LEU A 131 10.67 16.56 -7.82
C LEU A 131 9.29 17.20 -7.96
N VAL A 132 9.07 17.99 -9.02
CA VAL A 132 7.77 18.63 -9.29
C VAL A 132 6.69 17.57 -9.50
N THR A 133 6.97 16.55 -10.31
CA THR A 133 6.03 15.45 -10.54
C THR A 133 5.73 14.68 -9.24
N GLY A 134 6.75 14.41 -8.44
CA GLY A 134 6.61 13.77 -7.13
C GLY A 134 5.77 14.58 -6.16
N PHE A 135 5.98 15.90 -6.10
CA PHE A 135 5.20 16.82 -5.28
C PHE A 135 3.73 16.87 -5.69
N LEU A 136 3.44 16.99 -6.98
CA LEU A 136 2.07 17.00 -7.51
C LEU A 136 1.35 15.68 -7.22
N ARG A 137 2.01 14.54 -7.45
CA ARG A 137 1.44 13.21 -7.15
C ARG A 137 1.24 12.99 -5.66
N SER A 138 2.17 13.44 -4.82
CA SER A 138 2.04 13.36 -3.36
C SER A 138 0.86 14.21 -2.87
N THR A 139 0.71 15.42 -3.41
CA THR A 139 -0.43 16.30 -3.10
C THR A 139 -1.76 15.64 -3.45
N PHE A 140 -1.83 14.92 -4.57
CA PHE A 140 -3.02 14.16 -4.95
C PHE A 140 -3.39 13.08 -3.93
N VAL A 141 -2.41 12.41 -3.31
CA VAL A 141 -2.68 11.42 -2.24
C VAL A 141 -3.31 12.06 -1.00
N PHE A 142 -3.04 13.34 -0.73
CA PHE A 142 -3.69 14.09 0.35
C PHE A 142 -5.12 14.55 0.03
N LEU A 143 -5.56 14.49 -1.23
CA LEU A 143 -6.85 15.02 -1.65
C LEU A 143 -8.02 14.47 -0.82
N PRO A 144 -8.14 13.15 -0.55
CA PRO A 144 -9.25 12.63 0.23
C PRO A 144 -9.26 13.09 1.69
N PHE A 145 -8.06 13.29 2.27
CA PHE A 145 -7.95 13.85 3.62
C PHE A 145 -8.51 15.27 3.66
N PHE A 146 -8.09 16.14 2.74
CA PHE A 146 -8.60 17.51 2.68
C PHE A 146 -10.09 17.57 2.31
N ALA A 147 -10.56 16.71 1.41
CA ALA A 147 -11.97 16.60 1.08
C ALA A 147 -12.82 16.24 2.31
N PHE A 148 -12.35 15.30 3.16
CA PHE A 148 -13.04 14.95 4.39
C PHE A 148 -13.05 16.10 5.41
N GLN A 149 -11.94 16.83 5.56
CA GLN A 149 -11.89 18.01 6.43
C GLN A 149 -12.86 19.11 5.96
N ALA A 150 -12.88 19.37 4.65
CA ALA A 150 -13.78 20.36 4.05
C ALA A 150 -15.25 19.94 4.21
N TYR A 151 -15.57 18.67 3.96
CA TYR A 151 -16.90 18.12 4.20
C TYR A 151 -17.32 18.31 5.66
N GLY A 152 -16.45 17.98 6.61
CA GLY A 152 -16.72 18.16 8.03
C GLY A 152 -16.96 19.62 8.42
N TYR A 153 -16.14 20.53 7.90
CA TYR A 153 -16.28 21.97 8.12
C TYR A 153 -17.59 22.51 7.55
N LEU A 154 -17.94 22.15 6.31
CA LEU A 154 -19.17 22.61 5.66
C LEU A 154 -20.40 22.14 6.43
N ASN A 155 -20.45 20.86 6.84
CA ASN A 155 -21.65 20.34 7.52
C ASN A 155 -21.79 20.83 8.96
N ILE A 156 -20.69 20.98 9.70
CA ILE A 156 -20.75 21.27 11.15
C ILE A 156 -20.58 22.77 11.43
N CYS A 157 -19.70 23.46 10.73
CA CYS A 157 -19.37 24.85 11.04
C CYS A 157 -20.14 25.86 10.18
N VAL A 158 -20.52 25.51 8.95
CA VAL A 158 -21.23 26.42 8.03
C VAL A 158 -22.73 26.17 8.03
N HIS A 159 -23.16 24.91 7.86
CA HIS A 159 -24.57 24.54 7.81
C HIS A 159 -25.12 24.02 9.15
N GLY A 160 -24.29 23.94 10.18
CA GLY A 160 -24.70 23.54 11.52
C GLY A 160 -25.36 24.69 12.28
N ASP A 161 -26.14 24.36 13.31
CA ASP A 161 -26.78 25.35 14.17
C ASP A 161 -25.74 26.25 14.86
N THR A 162 -25.95 27.56 14.78
CA THR A 162 -25.03 28.58 15.30
C THR A 162 -24.93 28.57 16.83
N ASP A 163 -25.96 28.09 17.52
CA ASP A 163 -26.03 28.06 18.98
C ASP A 163 -25.18 26.92 19.59
N GLU A 164 -24.85 25.88 18.81
CA GLU A 164 -24.02 24.73 19.23
C GLU A 164 -22.65 24.68 18.53
N LEU A 165 -22.12 25.82 18.09
CA LEU A 165 -20.90 25.83 17.29
C LEU A 165 -19.71 25.25 18.07
N ARG A 166 -19.11 24.19 17.52
CA ARG A 166 -17.99 23.48 18.16
C ARG A 166 -16.74 24.38 18.26
N PRO A 167 -15.93 24.25 19.33
CA PRO A 167 -14.76 25.11 19.56
C PRO A 167 -13.74 25.13 18.40
N TRP A 168 -13.59 24.02 17.69
CA TRP A 168 -12.64 23.91 16.57
C TRP A 168 -13.07 24.70 15.33
N CYS A 169 -14.35 25.06 15.19
CA CYS A 169 -14.82 25.94 14.11
C CYS A 169 -14.26 27.37 14.24
N LYS A 170 -13.96 27.81 15.46
CA LYS A 170 -13.39 29.15 15.76
C LYS A 170 -11.86 29.17 15.75
N ALA A 171 -11.21 28.02 15.52
CA ALA A 171 -9.76 27.94 15.50
C ALA A 171 -9.19 28.55 14.21
N LYS A 172 -7.95 29.06 14.27
CA LYS A 172 -7.23 29.62 13.10
C LYS A 172 -7.15 28.62 11.93
N LEU A 173 -7.04 27.34 12.24
CA LEU A 173 -7.09 26.23 11.29
C LEU A 173 -8.18 25.26 11.78
N PRO A 174 -9.40 25.30 11.22
CA PRO A 174 -10.53 24.49 11.69
C PRO A 174 -10.41 23.04 11.20
N LEU A 175 -9.52 22.27 11.83
CA LEU A 175 -9.26 20.88 11.50
C LEU A 175 -10.12 19.94 12.35
N LEU A 176 -11.21 19.43 11.75
CA LEU A 176 -12.12 18.46 12.39
C LEU A 176 -11.36 17.26 12.95
N TYR A 177 -10.51 16.63 12.14
CA TYR A 177 -9.83 15.39 12.55
C TYR A 177 -8.89 15.61 13.74
N SER A 178 -8.16 16.74 13.77
CA SER A 178 -7.27 17.08 14.88
C SER A 178 -8.06 17.30 16.18
N PHE A 179 -9.22 17.96 16.09
CA PHE A 179 -10.12 18.11 17.22
C PHE A 179 -10.62 16.76 17.72
N ILE A 180 -11.10 15.87 16.83
CA ILE A 180 -11.58 14.54 17.22
C ILE A 180 -10.48 13.73 17.93
N GLN A 181 -9.28 13.72 17.34
CA GLN A 181 -8.12 13.03 17.89
C GLN A 181 -7.79 13.50 19.31
N SER A 182 -7.75 14.80 19.54
CA SER A 182 -7.39 15.35 20.86
C SER A 182 -8.52 15.23 21.88
N HIS A 183 -9.75 15.57 21.49
CA HIS A 183 -10.89 15.70 22.40
C HIS A 183 -11.51 14.35 22.76
N TYR A 184 -11.71 13.46 21.78
CA TYR A 184 -12.39 12.18 22.02
C TYR A 184 -11.42 11.01 22.20
N TRP A 185 -10.28 11.02 21.50
CA TRP A 185 -9.34 9.89 21.56
C TRP A 185 -8.16 10.14 22.49
N GLY A 186 -8.03 11.35 23.05
CA GLY A 186 -6.92 11.72 23.92
C GLY A 186 -5.56 11.71 23.21
N VAL A 187 -5.52 11.74 21.88
CA VAL A 187 -4.29 11.76 21.09
C VAL A 187 -3.66 13.15 21.20
N GLY A 188 -2.38 13.19 21.56
CA GLY A 188 -1.61 14.41 21.66
C GLY A 188 -0.13 14.08 21.82
N PHE A 189 0.72 15.10 21.81
CA PHE A 189 2.16 14.91 21.95
C PHE A 189 2.48 14.12 23.23
N LEU A 190 3.11 12.96 23.05
CA LEU A 190 3.52 12.00 24.08
C LEU A 190 2.43 11.49 25.05
N ARG A 191 1.14 11.80 24.85
CA ARG A 191 0.05 11.38 25.76
C ARG A 191 -0.10 9.87 25.90
N TYR A 192 0.31 9.12 24.87
CA TYR A 192 0.29 7.66 24.85
C TYR A 192 1.46 7.03 25.66
N PHE A 193 2.56 7.74 25.87
CA PHE A 193 3.77 7.19 26.52
C PHE A 193 3.65 7.24 28.05
N GLN A 194 2.72 6.46 28.58
CA GLN A 194 2.51 6.30 30.02
C GLN A 194 3.09 4.95 30.48
N VAL A 195 3.55 4.87 31.73
CA VAL A 195 4.06 3.62 32.33
C VAL A 195 3.00 2.50 32.26
N LYS A 196 1.71 2.84 32.38
CA LYS A 196 0.58 1.91 32.25
C LYS A 196 0.51 1.22 30.88
N GLN A 197 1.09 1.82 29.84
CA GLN A 197 1.12 1.29 28.48
C GLN A 197 2.34 0.40 28.20
N LEU A 198 3.26 0.24 29.16
CA LEU A 198 4.45 -0.58 28.99
C LEU A 198 4.15 -2.02 28.54
N PRO A 199 3.10 -2.72 29.04
CA PRO A 199 2.74 -4.03 28.52
C PRO A 199 2.41 -4.04 27.02
N ASN A 200 1.77 -2.99 26.50
CA ASN A 200 1.45 -2.87 25.07
C ASN A 200 2.71 -2.65 24.24
N PHE A 201 3.68 -1.87 24.73
CA PHE A 201 4.97 -1.71 24.06
C PHE A 201 5.79 -3.02 24.07
N LEU A 202 5.75 -3.78 25.17
CA LEU A 202 6.40 -5.09 25.24
C LEU A 202 5.77 -6.09 24.26
N LEU A 203 4.43 -6.09 24.15
CA LEU A 203 3.71 -6.90 23.18
C LEU A 203 4.09 -6.54 21.73
N ALA A 204 4.24 -5.26 21.43
CA ALA A 204 4.64 -4.78 20.11
C ALA A 204 6.16 -4.88 19.85
N SER A 205 6.96 -5.17 20.88
CA SER A 205 8.43 -5.08 20.81
C SER A 205 9.07 -5.91 19.69
N PRO A 206 8.64 -7.16 19.36
CA PRO A 206 9.29 -7.92 18.29
C PRO A 206 9.14 -7.24 16.92
N ALA A 207 7.96 -6.71 16.63
CA ALA A 207 7.69 -5.99 15.40
C ALA A 207 8.43 -4.65 15.35
N LEU A 208 8.46 -3.92 16.47
CA LEU A 208 9.20 -2.64 16.57
C LEU A 208 10.70 -2.84 16.42
N SER A 209 11.28 -3.87 17.04
CA SER A 209 12.70 -4.20 16.90
C SER A 209 13.06 -4.54 15.45
N LEU A 210 12.22 -5.32 14.76
CA LEU A 210 12.42 -5.62 13.35
C LEU A 210 12.32 -4.38 12.46
N ALA A 211 11.37 -3.47 12.76
CA ALA A 211 11.24 -2.20 12.04
C ALA A 211 12.48 -1.31 12.22
N VAL A 212 12.96 -1.16 13.47
CA VAL A 212 14.18 -0.39 13.77
C VAL A 212 15.40 -1.01 13.08
N TYR A 213 15.56 -2.34 13.17
CA TYR A 213 16.64 -3.04 12.48
C TYR A 213 16.60 -2.80 10.97
N SER A 214 15.42 -2.92 10.36
CA SER A 214 15.21 -2.70 8.93
C SER A 214 15.55 -1.27 8.53
N ILE A 215 15.10 -0.26 9.30
CA ILE A 215 15.42 1.15 9.05
C ILE A 215 16.94 1.35 9.10
N VAL A 216 17.61 0.91 10.17
CA VAL A 216 19.07 1.08 10.33
C VAL A 216 19.81 0.38 9.19
N HIS A 217 19.42 -0.84 8.83
CA HIS A 217 20.01 -1.60 7.73
C HIS A 217 19.85 -0.88 6.39
N TYR A 218 18.64 -0.45 6.04
CA TYR A 218 18.37 0.25 4.78
C TYR A 218 18.99 1.64 4.73
N THR A 219 19.07 2.38 5.84
CA THR A 219 19.76 3.68 5.88
C THR A 219 21.25 3.52 5.65
N LYS A 220 21.89 2.49 6.25
CA LYS A 220 23.31 2.19 5.98
C LYS A 220 23.54 1.82 4.53
N LEU A 221 22.69 0.95 3.98
CA LEU A 221 22.74 0.57 2.58
C LEU A 221 22.60 1.80 1.68
N LEU A 222 21.60 2.65 1.91
CA LEU A 222 21.37 3.86 1.14
C LEU A 222 22.55 4.84 1.23
N HIS A 223 23.15 4.98 2.42
CA HIS A 223 24.33 5.84 2.61
C HIS A 223 25.55 5.32 1.83
N GLN A 224 25.82 4.01 1.89
CA GLN A 224 26.88 3.38 1.11
C GLN A 224 26.63 3.53 -0.40
N LEU A 225 25.38 3.40 -0.84
CA LEU A 225 24.98 3.60 -2.24
C LEU A 225 25.20 5.04 -2.70
N PHE A 226 24.92 6.04 -1.86
CA PHE A 226 25.17 7.45 -2.18
C PHE A 226 26.66 7.82 -2.19
N GLN A 227 27.52 7.05 -1.50
CA GLN A 227 28.97 7.28 -1.48
C GLN A 227 29.68 6.62 -2.68
N SER A 228 29.16 5.54 -3.24
CA SER A 228 29.74 4.88 -4.41
C SER A 228 29.18 5.47 -5.71
N THR A 229 30.02 6.23 -6.41
CA THR A 229 29.70 7.01 -7.63
C THR A 229 29.29 6.17 -8.85
N SER A 230 29.26 4.84 -8.78
CA SER A 230 29.22 3.94 -9.96
C SER A 230 28.15 2.83 -9.88
N ILE A 231 26.96 3.14 -9.33
CA ILE A 231 25.91 2.12 -9.11
C ILE A 231 24.57 2.48 -9.78
N HIS A 232 24.49 3.50 -10.65
CA HIS A 232 23.25 3.63 -11.45
C HIS A 232 23.09 2.46 -12.41
N GLU A 233 24.18 2.08 -13.08
CA GLU A 233 24.21 0.90 -13.92
C GLU A 233 24.01 -0.38 -13.12
N GLN A 234 24.50 -0.47 -11.88
CA GLN A 234 24.31 -1.69 -11.08
C GLN A 234 22.90 -1.79 -10.48
N ILE A 235 22.25 -0.70 -10.07
CA ILE A 235 20.85 -0.76 -9.60
C ILE A 235 19.90 -0.97 -10.77
N ILE A 236 20.07 -0.29 -11.90
CA ILE A 236 19.28 -0.58 -13.10
C ILE A 236 19.59 -2.00 -13.58
N ALA A 237 20.84 -2.46 -13.69
CA ALA A 237 21.13 -3.83 -14.12
C ALA A 237 20.67 -4.89 -13.10
N ILE A 238 20.66 -4.60 -11.79
CA ILE A 238 20.08 -5.51 -10.81
C ILE A 238 18.55 -5.48 -10.92
N VAL A 239 17.90 -4.33 -11.12
CA VAL A 239 16.44 -4.24 -11.25
C VAL A 239 15.95 -4.76 -12.61
N ASP A 240 16.58 -4.39 -13.72
CA ASP A 240 16.34 -4.86 -15.09
C ASP A 240 16.81 -6.31 -15.30
N GLY A 241 17.97 -6.73 -14.81
CA GLY A 241 18.39 -8.14 -14.87
C GLY A 241 17.41 -9.04 -14.10
N ARG A 242 16.86 -8.52 -12.99
CA ARG A 242 15.76 -9.14 -12.25
C ARG A 242 14.41 -9.10 -12.98
N LEU A 243 14.21 -8.23 -13.98
CA LEU A 243 13.01 -8.10 -14.81
C LEU A 243 13.11 -8.93 -16.11
N VAL A 244 14.29 -9.01 -16.73
CA VAL A 244 14.57 -9.81 -17.94
C VAL A 244 14.52 -11.30 -17.61
N GLU A 245 15.16 -11.76 -16.52
CA GLU A 245 15.03 -13.15 -16.04
C GLU A 245 13.57 -13.50 -15.67
N ALA A 246 12.78 -12.51 -15.23
CA ALA A 246 11.37 -12.71 -14.92
C ALA A 246 10.49 -12.79 -16.19
N HIS A 247 10.89 -12.13 -17.29
CA HIS A 247 10.23 -12.25 -18.58
C HIS A 247 10.56 -13.59 -19.24
N GLU A 248 11.83 -14.00 -19.27
CA GLU A 248 12.26 -15.32 -19.77
C GLU A 248 11.67 -16.47 -18.94
N SER A 249 11.65 -16.37 -17.60
CA SER A 249 11.03 -17.41 -16.76
C SER A 249 9.50 -17.46 -16.93
N SER A 250 8.84 -16.34 -17.24
CA SER A 250 7.41 -16.30 -17.53
C SER A 250 7.10 -16.88 -18.91
N ASP A 251 7.90 -16.55 -19.93
CA ASP A 251 7.71 -17.04 -21.29
C ASP A 251 8.07 -18.53 -21.40
N VAL A 252 9.14 -19.00 -20.76
CA VAL A 252 9.48 -20.42 -20.69
C VAL A 252 8.40 -21.20 -19.92
N ALA A 253 7.83 -20.65 -18.83
CA ALA A 253 6.72 -21.28 -18.12
C ALA A 253 5.41 -21.30 -18.93
N THR A 254 5.23 -20.34 -19.84
CA THR A 254 4.05 -20.24 -20.73
C THR A 254 4.19 -21.17 -21.94
N VAL A 255 5.41 -21.31 -22.49
CA VAL A 255 5.76 -22.28 -23.54
C VAL A 255 5.71 -23.71 -23.00
N LEU A 256 6.24 -23.99 -21.80
CA LEU A 256 6.08 -25.31 -21.18
C LEU A 256 4.60 -25.64 -20.89
N LYS A 257 3.77 -24.66 -20.51
CA LYS A 257 2.32 -24.87 -20.36
C LYS A 257 1.61 -25.13 -21.70
N SER A 258 2.05 -24.52 -22.79
CA SER A 258 1.46 -24.76 -24.12
C SER A 258 1.88 -26.12 -24.70
N GLU A 259 3.14 -26.53 -24.52
CA GLU A 259 3.65 -27.86 -24.90
C GLU A 259 3.05 -28.98 -24.05
N ILE A 260 2.85 -28.76 -22.75
CA ILE A 260 2.19 -29.74 -21.87
C ILE A 260 0.68 -29.83 -22.20
N SER A 261 0.01 -28.73 -22.55
CA SER A 261 -1.40 -28.74 -22.95
C SER A 261 -1.62 -29.44 -24.31
N THR A 262 -0.75 -29.17 -25.29
CA THR A 262 -0.78 -29.84 -26.60
C THR A 262 -0.35 -31.31 -26.54
N GLY A 263 0.61 -31.65 -25.66
CA GLY A 263 1.01 -33.03 -25.36
C GLY A 263 -0.07 -33.85 -24.65
N LEU A 264 -0.86 -33.25 -23.75
CA LEU A 264 -2.00 -33.93 -23.11
C LEU A 264 -3.20 -34.10 -24.05
N HIS A 265 -3.40 -33.19 -25.01
CA HIS A 265 -4.50 -33.31 -25.97
C HIS A 265 -4.22 -34.39 -27.05
N ASN A 266 -2.96 -34.59 -27.43
CA ASN A 266 -2.57 -35.66 -28.37
C ASN A 266 -2.54 -37.06 -27.73
N LYS A 267 -2.37 -37.18 -26.41
CA LYS A 267 -2.37 -38.49 -25.73
C LYS A 267 -3.77 -39.04 -25.41
N LYS A 268 -4.84 -38.26 -25.55
CA LYS A 268 -6.23 -38.71 -25.34
C LYS A 268 -6.97 -39.11 -26.62
N GLN A 269 -6.32 -39.06 -27.79
CA GLN A 269 -6.96 -39.32 -29.09
C GLN A 269 -6.34 -40.48 -29.87
N GLY A 270 -5.60 -41.37 -29.19
CA GLY A 270 -4.87 -42.49 -29.81
C GLY A 270 -5.07 -43.85 -29.16
N TYR A 271 -6.22 -44.12 -28.53
CA TYR A 271 -6.52 -45.46 -27.99
C TYR A 271 -8.00 -45.82 -28.19
N TRP A 272 -8.40 -46.05 -29.44
CA TRP A 272 -9.56 -46.89 -29.84
C TRP A 272 -9.45 -47.22 -31.34
N ARG A 273 -8.62 -48.22 -31.69
CA ARG A 273 -8.79 -48.96 -32.95
C ARG A 273 -8.08 -50.33 -32.89
N THR A 274 -8.88 -51.36 -32.63
CA THR A 274 -8.70 -52.83 -32.71
C THR A 274 -9.96 -53.36 -32.00
N GLU A 275 -10.86 -54.20 -32.50
CA GLU A 275 -10.95 -55.29 -33.49
C GLU A 275 -12.37 -55.20 -34.12
N VAL A 276 -12.64 -55.53 -35.38
CA VAL A 276 -12.80 -56.86 -36.01
C VAL A 276 -12.52 -56.74 -37.51
#